data_AF-A0A2X4TC43-F1
#
_entry.id   AF-A0A2X4TC43-F1
#
_cell.length_a   1.000
_cell.length_b   1.000
_cell.length_c   1.000
_cell.angle_alpha   90.00
_cell.angle_beta   90.00
_cell.angle_gamma   90.00
#
_symmetry.space_group_name_H-M   'P 1'
#
loop_
_entity.id
_entity.type
_entity.pdbx_description
1 polymer ?
#
loop_
_entity_poly.entity_id
_entity_poly.type
_entity_poly.pdbx_seq_one_letter_code
_entity_poly.pdbx_strand_id
1 'polypeptide(L)'
;MQPGALYGYRVYGPYDPENGHRFNPNKLLIDPYARELVGDILWNDAHFAYQLLHDDKDLTFDDQDSAPFTPKCRVIDPAEANREDRQRPSIPWSNAIIYETHVKGFTQLNSAIPEPLRGTFEGMGHKASVDYMKSLGITSVELLPVHWFPDDQHLLDKGLKNFWGYNTLGFFAPATRYYGPKGIQGFRDMVRAFHDAGIEVILDVVYNHTAEGNELGPRCHLKVSITSLTIVPCPISIGITLTIRGQVIPSIPLIRGYYKW
;
A
#
# COMPACT_ATOMS: atom_id res chain seq x y z
N MET A 1 -3.31 -17.82 12.65
CA MET A 1 -4.44 -17.05 12.11
C MET A 1 -4.93 -17.77 10.85
N GLN A 2 -6.24 -17.79 10.61
CA GLN A 2 -6.81 -18.34 9.37
C GLN A 2 -6.92 -17.25 8.30
N PRO A 3 -6.90 -17.59 7.00
CA PRO A 3 -7.21 -16.64 5.93
C PRO A 3 -8.53 -15.90 6.18
N GLY A 4 -8.56 -14.61 5.87
CA GLY A 4 -9.70 -13.71 6.10
C GLY A 4 -9.69 -13.01 7.46
N ALA A 5 -8.87 -13.46 8.42
CA ALA A 5 -8.76 -12.78 9.72
C ALA A 5 -8.23 -11.35 9.57
N LEU A 6 -8.86 -10.41 10.28
CA LEU A 6 -8.41 -9.02 10.37
C LEU A 6 -7.45 -8.86 11.55
N TYR A 7 -6.38 -8.08 11.35
CA TYR A 7 -5.38 -7.82 12.38
C TYR A 7 -4.73 -6.44 12.22
N GLY A 8 -3.99 -6.04 13.25
CA GLY A 8 -3.11 -4.88 13.28
C GLY A 8 -2.14 -5.02 14.45
N TYR A 9 -1.12 -4.17 14.50
CA TYR A 9 -0.11 -4.19 15.55
C TYR A 9 -0.25 -3.03 16.52
N ARG A 10 0.11 -3.28 17.78
CA ARG A 10 0.41 -2.23 18.77
C ARG A 10 1.82 -2.49 19.27
N VAL A 11 2.67 -1.48 19.18
CA VAL A 11 4.09 -1.63 19.51
C VAL A 11 4.39 -0.82 20.76
N TYR A 12 4.95 -1.50 21.77
CA TYR A 12 5.37 -0.91 23.03
C TYR A 12 6.86 -0.60 22.98
N GLY A 13 7.26 0.47 23.63
CA GLY A 13 8.66 0.90 23.71
C GLY A 13 8.77 2.28 24.37
N PRO A 14 9.98 2.85 24.44
CA PRO A 14 10.20 4.18 25.01
C PRO A 14 9.56 5.28 24.14
N TYR A 15 8.94 6.27 24.78
CA TYR A 15 8.57 7.53 24.12
C TYR A 15 9.59 8.59 24.52
N ASP A 16 10.57 8.82 23.65
CA ASP A 16 11.68 9.76 23.80
C ASP A 16 11.94 10.43 22.44
N PRO A 17 11.07 11.41 22.06
CA PRO A 17 11.09 12.04 20.74
C PRO A 17 12.40 12.74 20.39
N GLU A 18 13.12 13.27 21.39
CA GLU A 18 14.41 13.95 21.21
C GLU A 18 15.48 12.98 20.68
N ASN A 19 15.42 11.71 21.08
CA ASN A 19 16.28 10.64 20.57
C ASN A 19 15.63 9.84 19.42
N GLY A 20 14.51 10.34 18.90
CA GLY A 20 13.74 9.74 17.81
C GLY A 20 12.78 8.63 18.24
N HIS A 21 12.87 8.10 19.47
CA HIS A 21 11.98 7.04 19.93
C HIS A 21 10.57 7.57 20.12
N ARG A 22 9.60 7.00 19.43
CA ARG A 22 8.23 7.51 19.46
C ARG A 22 7.21 6.38 19.57
N PHE A 23 7.53 5.34 20.34
CA PHE A 23 6.65 4.19 20.50
C PHE A 23 5.35 4.60 21.22
N ASN A 24 4.20 4.33 20.61
CA ASN A 24 2.89 4.64 21.20
C ASN A 24 1.93 3.46 20.98
N PRO A 25 1.65 2.65 22.02
CA PRO A 25 0.79 1.48 21.90
C PRO A 25 -0.68 1.84 21.70
N ASN A 26 -1.10 3.10 21.91
CA ASN A 26 -2.48 3.55 21.68
C ASN A 26 -2.79 3.69 20.18
N LYS A 27 -1.75 3.73 19.34
CA LYS A 27 -1.89 3.79 17.88
C LYS A 27 -1.86 2.39 17.29
N LEU A 28 -2.93 2.05 16.57
CA LEU A 28 -2.99 0.82 15.78
C LEU A 28 -2.13 1.00 14.52
N LEU A 29 -1.24 0.05 14.29
CA LEU A 29 -0.33 0.03 13.16
C LEU A 29 -0.73 -1.03 12.14
N ILE A 30 -0.48 -0.70 10.89
CA ILE A 30 -0.57 -1.58 9.75
C ILE A 30 0.72 -2.40 9.66
N ASP A 31 0.61 -3.69 9.35
CA ASP A 31 1.75 -4.53 9.02
C ASP A 31 2.39 -4.04 7.72
N PRO A 32 3.69 -3.65 7.71
CA PRO A 32 4.39 -3.25 6.49
C PRO A 32 4.37 -4.33 5.39
N TYR A 33 4.18 -5.59 5.75
CA TYR A 33 4.06 -6.74 4.84
C TYR A 33 2.61 -7.17 4.56
N ALA A 34 1.62 -6.39 5.00
CA ALA A 34 0.23 -6.67 4.69
C ALA A 34 0.00 -6.71 3.17
N ARG A 35 -0.58 -7.83 2.71
CA ARG A 35 -0.90 -8.05 1.29
C ARG A 35 -2.31 -7.60 0.91
N GLU A 36 -3.12 -7.29 1.92
CA GLU A 36 -4.47 -6.74 1.74
C GLU A 36 -4.81 -5.88 2.96
N LEU A 37 -5.35 -4.69 2.69
CA LEU A 37 -5.89 -3.78 3.70
C LEU A 37 -7.41 -3.68 3.52
N VAL A 38 -8.12 -3.56 4.64
CA VAL A 38 -9.59 -3.52 4.70
C VAL A 38 -10.00 -2.22 5.38
N GLY A 39 -10.82 -1.45 4.65
CA GLY A 39 -11.24 -0.10 5.03
C GLY A 39 -10.31 0.98 4.50
N ASP A 40 -10.72 2.23 4.74
CA ASP A 40 -9.95 3.43 4.43
C ASP A 40 -9.44 4.08 5.71
N ILE A 41 -8.44 4.97 5.60
CA ILE A 41 -8.07 5.85 6.70
C ILE A 41 -9.18 6.89 6.86
N LEU A 42 -9.81 6.88 8.03
CA LEU A 42 -10.69 7.97 8.47
C LEU A 42 -9.81 8.98 9.20
N TRP A 43 -9.62 10.17 8.65
CA TRP A 43 -8.76 11.15 9.29
C TRP A 43 -9.35 11.60 10.63
N ASN A 44 -8.52 11.50 11.66
CA ASN A 44 -8.85 11.82 13.03
C ASN A 44 -7.56 12.15 13.79
N ASP A 45 -7.66 13.06 14.75
CA ASP A 45 -6.55 13.48 15.60
C ASP A 45 -5.92 12.31 16.36
N ALA A 46 -6.69 11.25 16.62
CA ALA A 46 -6.20 10.01 17.24
C ALA A 46 -5.11 9.30 16.43
N HIS A 47 -4.91 9.61 15.13
CA HIS A 47 -3.79 9.05 14.34
C HIS A 47 -2.43 9.63 14.69
N PHE A 48 -2.38 10.77 15.38
CA PHE A 48 -1.14 11.39 15.80
C PHE A 48 -0.71 10.81 17.13
N ALA A 49 0.59 10.50 17.28
CA ALA A 49 1.15 9.98 18.53
C ALA A 49 1.30 11.05 19.63
N TYR A 50 0.99 12.31 19.28
CA TYR A 50 1.16 13.51 20.07
C TYR A 50 -0.09 14.39 19.95
N GLN A 51 -0.26 15.33 20.87
CA GLN A 51 -1.42 16.21 20.94
C GLN A 51 -1.25 17.38 19.96
N LEU A 52 -2.10 17.44 18.92
CA LEU A 52 -1.99 18.42 17.82
C LEU A 52 -2.04 19.89 18.27
N LEU A 53 -2.84 20.18 19.30
CA LEU A 53 -3.09 21.56 19.78
C LEU A 53 -2.18 21.98 20.94
N HIS A 54 -1.26 21.11 21.37
CA HIS A 54 -0.34 21.44 22.46
C HIS A 54 0.87 22.22 21.94
N ASP A 55 1.37 23.17 22.73
CA ASP A 55 2.49 24.04 22.35
C ASP A 55 3.77 23.25 22.02
N ASP A 56 4.06 22.21 22.82
CA ASP A 56 5.18 21.28 22.64
C ASP A 56 4.98 20.24 21.51
N LYS A 57 3.86 20.27 20.79
CA LYS A 57 3.55 19.46 19.60
C LYS A 57 4.04 18.01 19.71
N ASP A 58 5.01 17.62 18.90
CA ASP A 58 5.47 16.25 18.68
C ASP A 58 6.29 15.67 19.84
N LEU A 59 6.63 16.50 20.84
CA LEU A 59 7.23 16.06 22.11
C LEU A 59 6.20 15.52 23.09
N THR A 60 4.92 15.84 22.89
CA THR A 60 3.82 15.37 23.74
C THR A 60 3.42 13.94 23.42
N PHE A 61 2.66 13.31 24.32
CA PHE A 61 2.12 11.97 24.17
C PHE A 61 0.59 12.02 24.12
N ASP A 62 0.01 11.44 23.07
CA ASP A 62 -1.44 11.27 22.93
C ASP A 62 -1.86 9.84 23.25
N ASP A 63 -2.87 9.69 24.11
CA ASP A 63 -3.36 8.41 24.61
C ASP A 63 -4.65 7.91 23.93
N GLN A 64 -5.15 8.61 22.92
CA GLN A 64 -6.36 8.24 22.20
C GLN A 64 -6.14 7.00 21.33
N ASP A 65 -7.17 6.15 21.27
CA ASP A 65 -7.13 4.95 20.45
C ASP A 65 -7.39 5.26 18.96
N SER A 66 -6.42 4.95 18.08
CA SER A 66 -6.58 5.12 16.64
C SER A 66 -7.27 3.94 15.94
N ALA A 67 -7.55 2.84 16.66
CA ALA A 67 -8.09 1.62 16.06
C ALA A 67 -9.41 1.82 15.28
N PRO A 68 -10.39 2.61 15.73
CA PRO A 68 -11.63 2.82 14.95
C PRO A 68 -11.41 3.50 13.60
N PHE A 69 -10.31 4.24 13.46
CA PHE A 69 -10.04 5.12 12.33
C PHE A 69 -8.98 4.58 11.36
N THR A 70 -8.29 3.51 11.75
CA THR A 70 -7.19 2.89 10.99
C THR A 70 -7.69 1.67 10.22
N PRO A 71 -7.32 1.48 8.94
CA PRO A 71 -7.65 0.25 8.22
C PRO A 71 -7.00 -0.98 8.87
N LYS A 72 -7.57 -2.15 8.61
CA LYS A 72 -7.08 -3.42 9.19
C LYS A 72 -6.35 -4.22 8.13
N CYS A 73 -5.30 -4.93 8.53
CA CYS A 73 -4.63 -5.89 7.67
C CYS A 73 -5.49 -7.14 7.58
N ARG A 74 -5.53 -7.79 6.41
CA ARG A 74 -6.18 -9.10 6.25
C ARG A 74 -5.15 -10.18 5.96
N VAL A 75 -5.29 -11.30 6.66
CA VAL A 75 -4.50 -12.51 6.36
C VAL A 75 -5.00 -13.10 5.05
N ILE A 76 -4.14 -13.17 4.03
CA ILE A 76 -4.47 -13.80 2.76
C ILE A 76 -4.13 -15.30 2.78
N ASP A 77 -4.79 -16.08 1.93
CA ASP A 77 -4.46 -17.50 1.73
C ASP A 77 -3.09 -17.62 1.00
N PRO A 78 -2.10 -18.34 1.58
CA PRO A 78 -0.83 -18.61 0.91
C PRO A 78 -0.97 -19.33 -0.43
N ALA A 79 -1.98 -20.20 -0.59
CA ALA A 79 -2.19 -20.94 -1.84
C ALA A 79 -2.63 -20.02 -2.99
N GLU A 80 -3.44 -19.01 -2.66
CA GLU A 80 -3.84 -17.95 -3.60
C GLU A 80 -2.67 -17.06 -4.02
N ALA A 81 -1.68 -16.87 -3.15
CA ALA A 81 -0.50 -16.07 -3.45
C ALA A 81 0.51 -16.76 -4.39
N ASN A 82 0.51 -18.09 -4.45
CA ASN A 82 1.50 -18.89 -5.17
C ASN A 82 0.99 -19.45 -6.51
N ARG A 83 -0.16 -19.00 -7.02
CA ARG A 83 -0.60 -19.37 -8.37
C ARG A 83 0.33 -18.75 -9.41
N GLU A 84 1.24 -19.56 -9.94
CA GLU A 84 2.17 -19.17 -10.99
C GLU A 84 1.42 -18.63 -12.22
N ASP A 85 1.83 -17.43 -12.65
CA ASP A 85 1.55 -16.97 -14.00
C ASP A 85 2.59 -17.57 -14.94
N ARG A 86 2.18 -18.58 -15.71
CA ARG A 86 3.07 -19.35 -16.59
C ARG A 86 3.31 -18.70 -17.95
N GLN A 87 2.68 -17.55 -18.22
CA GLN A 87 2.69 -16.91 -19.55
C GLN A 87 3.23 -15.48 -19.52
N ARG A 88 4.12 -15.14 -18.57
CA ARG A 88 4.75 -13.81 -18.54
C ARG A 88 5.45 -13.52 -19.89
N PRO A 89 5.03 -12.48 -20.63
CA PRO A 89 5.73 -12.05 -21.83
C PRO A 89 7.13 -11.53 -21.47
N SER A 90 8.09 -11.71 -22.37
CA SER A 90 9.43 -11.14 -22.26
C SER A 90 9.76 -10.41 -23.55
N ILE A 91 9.44 -9.12 -23.57
CA ILE A 91 9.63 -8.26 -24.72
C ILE A 91 11.05 -7.65 -24.64
N PRO A 92 11.89 -7.79 -25.68
CA PRO A 92 13.18 -7.11 -25.71
C PRO A 92 13.00 -5.59 -25.64
N TRP A 93 13.83 -4.91 -24.84
CA TRP A 93 13.78 -3.45 -24.67
C TRP A 93 13.81 -2.66 -25.99
N SER A 94 14.50 -3.15 -27.01
CA SER A 94 14.54 -2.53 -28.34
C SER A 94 13.18 -2.48 -29.05
N ASN A 95 12.25 -3.34 -28.63
CA ASN A 95 10.92 -3.49 -29.21
C ASN A 95 9.83 -2.99 -28.26
N ALA A 96 10.20 -2.48 -27.07
CA ALA A 96 9.25 -2.08 -26.05
C ALA A 96 8.56 -0.76 -26.44
N ILE A 97 7.23 -0.80 -26.50
CA ILE A 97 6.36 0.36 -26.65
C ILE A 97 5.52 0.44 -25.37
N ILE A 98 5.89 1.38 -24.51
CA ILE A 98 5.30 1.56 -23.18
C ILE A 98 4.11 2.51 -23.26
N TYR A 99 2.99 2.10 -22.66
CA TYR A 99 1.79 2.91 -22.52
C TYR A 99 1.50 3.18 -21.04
N GLU A 100 1.83 4.39 -20.58
CA GLU A 100 1.50 4.85 -19.24
C GLU A 100 -0.01 5.12 -19.13
N THR A 101 -0.65 4.56 -18.10
CA THR A 101 -2.07 4.79 -17.88
C THR A 101 -2.50 4.66 -16.42
N HIS A 102 -3.64 5.28 -16.13
CA HIS A 102 -4.25 5.27 -14.81
C HIS A 102 -5.42 4.30 -14.79
N VAL A 103 -5.42 3.31 -13.87
CA VAL A 103 -6.44 2.25 -13.74
C VAL A 103 -7.88 2.82 -13.79
N LYS A 104 -8.17 3.79 -12.92
CA LYS A 104 -9.47 4.48 -12.93
C LYS A 104 -9.74 5.25 -14.23
N GLY A 105 -8.89 6.22 -14.56
CA GLY A 105 -9.10 7.13 -15.70
C GLY A 105 -9.27 6.41 -17.03
N PHE A 106 -8.56 5.30 -17.24
CA PHE A 106 -8.59 4.54 -18.50
C PHE A 106 -9.98 3.98 -18.84
N THR A 107 -10.73 3.50 -17.83
CA THR A 107 -11.99 2.79 -18.08
C THR A 107 -13.23 3.49 -17.53
N GLN A 108 -13.08 4.55 -16.73
CA GLN A 108 -14.19 5.23 -16.04
C GLN A 108 -15.32 5.67 -16.98
N LEU A 109 -14.98 6.16 -18.17
CA LEU A 109 -15.93 6.68 -19.17
C LEU A 109 -16.10 5.75 -20.38
N ASN A 110 -15.54 4.54 -20.34
CA ASN A 110 -15.62 3.62 -21.45
C ASN A 110 -16.97 2.89 -21.47
N SER A 111 -17.83 3.26 -22.43
CA SER A 111 -19.17 2.69 -22.58
C SER A 111 -19.20 1.21 -22.97
N ALA A 112 -18.11 0.69 -23.55
CA ALA A 112 -17.98 -0.72 -23.92
C ALA A 112 -17.72 -1.64 -22.72
N ILE A 113 -17.45 -1.08 -21.54
CA ILE A 113 -17.25 -1.81 -20.29
C ILE A 113 -18.51 -1.68 -19.43
N PRO A 114 -19.01 -2.77 -18.82
CA PRO A 114 -20.12 -2.72 -17.87
C PRO A 114 -19.83 -1.73 -16.73
N GLU A 115 -20.83 -0.92 -16.36
CA GLU A 115 -20.70 0.13 -15.35
C GLU A 115 -20.02 -0.33 -14.04
N PRO A 116 -20.32 -1.51 -13.47
CA PRO A 116 -19.70 -1.96 -12.21
C PRO A 116 -18.20 -2.25 -12.30
N LEU A 117 -17.65 -2.38 -13.52
CA LEU A 117 -16.23 -2.66 -13.75
C LEU A 117 -15.46 -1.41 -14.17
N ARG A 118 -16.15 -0.30 -14.44
CA ARG A 118 -15.50 0.94 -14.89
C ARG A 118 -14.67 1.53 -13.75
N GLY A 119 -13.43 1.86 -14.09
CA GLY A 119 -12.47 2.44 -13.17
C GLY A 119 -11.81 1.44 -12.22
N THR A 120 -11.96 0.13 -12.46
CA THR A 120 -11.40 -0.95 -11.62
C THR A 120 -10.37 -1.79 -12.39
N PHE A 121 -9.64 -2.64 -11.66
CA PHE A 121 -8.72 -3.62 -12.27
C PHE A 121 -9.45 -4.54 -13.26
N GLU A 122 -10.66 -5.00 -12.92
CA GLU A 122 -11.46 -5.84 -13.83
C GLU A 122 -11.89 -5.10 -15.10
N GLY A 123 -12.19 -3.80 -15.02
CA GLY A 123 -12.44 -2.99 -16.22
C GLY A 123 -11.20 -2.90 -17.10
N MET A 124 -10.03 -2.73 -16.49
CA MET A 124 -8.78 -2.67 -17.22
C MET A 124 -8.41 -4.01 -17.87
N GLY A 125 -8.72 -5.13 -17.22
CA GLY A 125 -8.59 -6.48 -17.78
C GLY A 125 -9.73 -6.91 -18.70
N HIS A 126 -10.75 -6.07 -18.90
CA HIS A 126 -11.90 -6.41 -19.73
C HIS A 126 -11.49 -6.54 -21.21
N LYS A 127 -12.15 -7.44 -21.96
CA LYS A 127 -11.85 -7.69 -23.38
C LYS A 127 -11.75 -6.42 -24.22
N ALA A 128 -12.66 -5.46 -24.01
CA ALA A 128 -12.65 -4.17 -24.72
C ALA A 128 -11.37 -3.35 -24.48
N SER A 129 -10.83 -3.37 -23.27
CA SER A 129 -9.58 -2.70 -22.89
C SER A 129 -8.37 -3.37 -23.52
N VAL A 130 -8.30 -4.70 -23.40
CA VAL A 130 -7.19 -5.51 -23.92
C VAL A 130 -7.14 -5.48 -25.44
N ASP A 131 -8.28 -5.60 -26.12
CA ASP A 131 -8.35 -5.49 -27.59
C ASP A 131 -7.92 -4.09 -28.07
N TYR A 132 -8.31 -3.03 -27.36
CA TYR A 132 -7.87 -1.68 -27.69
C TYR A 132 -6.36 -1.55 -27.60
N MET A 133 -5.76 -1.96 -26.48
CA MET A 133 -4.30 -1.91 -26.31
C MET A 133 -3.55 -2.74 -27.37
N LYS A 134 -4.06 -3.94 -27.66
CA LYS A 134 -3.50 -4.80 -28.70
C LYS A 134 -3.60 -4.17 -30.09
N SER A 135 -4.73 -3.55 -30.42
CA SER A 135 -4.93 -2.88 -31.72
C SER A 135 -4.12 -1.59 -31.88
N LEU A 136 -3.82 -0.90 -30.77
CA LEU A 136 -2.91 0.24 -30.75
C LEU A 136 -1.45 -0.20 -31.01
N GLY A 137 -1.12 -1.47 -30.76
CA GLY A 137 0.20 -2.04 -31.01
C GLY A 137 1.20 -1.84 -29.87
N ILE A 138 0.72 -1.54 -28.65
CA ILE A 138 1.60 -1.42 -27.49
C ILE A 138 2.09 -2.80 -27.04
N THR A 139 3.26 -2.86 -26.43
CA THR A 139 3.84 -4.12 -25.92
C THR A 139 3.78 -4.21 -24.40
N SER A 140 3.79 -3.06 -23.73
CA SER A 140 3.90 -3.00 -22.27
C SER A 140 3.00 -1.88 -21.75
N VAL A 141 2.19 -2.17 -20.74
CA VAL A 141 1.37 -1.17 -20.05
C VAL A 141 2.04 -0.81 -18.73
N GLU A 142 2.20 0.49 -18.48
CA GLU A 142 2.74 1.03 -17.23
C GLU A 142 1.60 1.63 -16.42
N LEU A 143 1.33 1.05 -15.25
CA LEU A 143 0.28 1.52 -14.36
C LEU A 143 0.83 2.57 -13.41
N LEU A 144 0.15 3.72 -13.32
CA LEU A 144 0.33 4.65 -12.20
C LEU A 144 0.17 3.91 -10.85
N PRO A 145 0.69 4.46 -9.74
CA PRO A 145 0.80 3.76 -8.47
C PRO A 145 -0.45 2.99 -8.05
N VAL A 146 -0.31 1.66 -7.98
CA VAL A 146 -1.38 0.75 -7.57
C VAL A 146 -1.21 0.23 -6.15
N HIS A 147 -0.11 0.56 -5.46
CA HIS A 147 0.03 0.25 -4.03
C HIS A 147 -1.02 1.00 -3.22
N TRP A 148 -1.34 0.52 -2.02
CA TRP A 148 -2.34 1.16 -1.20
C TRP A 148 -1.85 2.54 -0.74
N PHE A 149 -2.66 3.57 -0.97
CA PHE A 149 -2.40 4.96 -0.60
C PHE A 149 -3.66 5.62 -0.02
N PRO A 150 -3.52 6.48 1.01
CA PRO A 150 -4.61 7.31 1.51
C PRO A 150 -4.75 8.60 0.69
N ASP A 151 -5.88 9.30 0.88
CA ASP A 151 -6.02 10.69 0.47
C ASP A 151 -5.47 11.59 1.58
N ASP A 152 -4.62 12.57 1.26
CA ASP A 152 -4.06 13.46 2.26
C ASP A 152 -5.11 14.37 2.90
N GLN A 153 -4.96 14.65 4.20
CA GLN A 153 -5.88 15.51 4.96
C GLN A 153 -6.12 16.88 4.27
N HIS A 154 -5.04 17.56 3.85
CA HIS A 154 -5.15 18.86 3.17
C HIS A 154 -5.91 18.85 1.83
N LEU A 155 -6.02 17.67 1.17
CA LEU A 155 -6.84 17.51 -0.03
C LEU A 155 -8.30 17.34 0.35
N LEU A 156 -8.56 16.51 1.36
CA LEU A 156 -9.91 16.27 1.87
C LEU A 156 -10.55 17.55 2.44
N ASP A 157 -9.77 18.40 3.12
CA ASP A 157 -10.22 19.71 3.61
C ASP A 157 -10.70 20.63 2.48
N LYS A 158 -10.21 20.40 1.25
CA LYS A 158 -10.60 21.12 0.03
C LYS A 158 -11.64 20.37 -0.82
N GLY A 159 -12.14 19.23 -0.34
CA GLY A 159 -13.02 18.34 -1.10
C GLY A 159 -12.34 17.65 -2.29
N LEU A 160 -11.01 17.61 -2.31
CA LEU A 160 -10.19 16.96 -3.34
C LEU A 160 -9.78 15.55 -2.88
N LYS A 161 -9.32 14.74 -3.84
CA LYS A 161 -8.80 13.38 -3.59
C LYS A 161 -7.46 13.20 -4.29
N ASN A 162 -6.63 12.33 -3.75
CA ASN A 162 -5.42 11.90 -4.42
C ASN A 162 -5.81 10.97 -5.59
N PHE A 163 -5.71 11.51 -6.80
CA PHE A 163 -6.00 10.74 -8.00
C PHE A 163 -4.83 9.82 -8.36
N TRP A 164 -3.61 10.37 -8.44
CA TRP A 164 -2.45 9.66 -8.96
C TRP A 164 -1.88 8.57 -8.05
N GLY A 165 -1.96 8.74 -6.73
CA GLY A 165 -1.56 7.69 -5.79
C GLY A 165 -0.09 7.64 -5.41
N TYR A 166 0.70 8.67 -5.74
CA TYR A 166 2.09 8.82 -5.30
C TYR A 166 2.20 9.17 -3.80
N ASN A 167 1.60 8.34 -2.94
CA ASN A 167 1.64 8.49 -1.51
C ASN A 167 1.41 7.13 -0.80
N THR A 168 2.33 6.18 -1.00
CA THR A 168 2.12 4.79 -0.57
C THR A 168 2.21 4.61 0.96
N LEU A 169 1.30 3.80 1.51
CA LEU A 169 1.33 3.32 2.89
C LEU A 169 1.39 1.77 2.98
N GLY A 170 0.85 1.06 1.98
CA GLY A 170 0.89 -0.40 1.90
C GLY A 170 1.63 -0.89 0.66
N PHE A 171 2.93 -1.19 0.79
CA PHE A 171 3.79 -1.58 -0.33
C PHE A 171 3.45 -2.95 -0.96
N PHE A 172 2.75 -3.82 -0.24
CA PHE A 172 2.38 -5.16 -0.72
C PHE A 172 0.88 -5.32 -0.95
N ALA A 173 0.09 -4.30 -0.63
CA ALA A 173 -1.36 -4.30 -0.78
C ALA A 173 -1.73 -3.41 -1.97
N PRO A 174 -2.52 -3.90 -2.94
CA PRO A 174 -3.07 -3.04 -3.97
C PRO A 174 -4.08 -2.03 -3.41
N ALA A 175 -4.26 -0.90 -4.08
CA ALA A 175 -5.20 0.14 -3.70
C ALA A 175 -6.65 -0.37 -3.81
N THR A 176 -7.33 -0.45 -2.67
CA THR A 176 -8.71 -0.95 -2.55
C THR A 176 -9.71 -0.16 -3.38
N ARG A 177 -9.44 1.13 -3.63
CA ARG A 177 -10.27 2.01 -4.47
C ARG A 177 -10.37 1.59 -5.94
N TYR A 178 -9.48 0.71 -6.40
CA TYR A 178 -9.50 0.16 -7.76
C TYR A 178 -10.03 -1.27 -7.81
N TYR A 179 -10.51 -1.81 -6.68
CA TYR A 179 -11.18 -3.11 -6.65
C TYR A 179 -12.56 -3.02 -7.28
N GLY A 180 -12.86 -3.97 -8.16
CA GLY A 180 -14.22 -4.27 -8.56
C GLY A 180 -14.77 -5.48 -7.79
N PRO A 181 -15.77 -6.17 -8.36
CA PRO A 181 -16.52 -7.21 -7.66
C PRO A 181 -15.68 -8.39 -7.16
N LYS A 182 -14.50 -8.63 -7.74
CA LYS A 182 -13.62 -9.75 -7.39
C LYS A 182 -12.49 -9.35 -6.44
N GLY A 183 -12.39 -8.07 -6.06
CA GLY A 183 -11.34 -7.59 -5.16
C GLY A 183 -9.93 -7.85 -5.72
N ILE A 184 -9.04 -8.38 -4.87
CA ILE A 184 -7.65 -8.68 -5.25
C ILE A 184 -7.55 -9.69 -6.42
N GLN A 185 -8.52 -10.58 -6.56
CA GLN A 185 -8.53 -11.53 -7.69
C GLN A 185 -8.72 -10.80 -9.02
N GLY A 186 -9.41 -9.66 -9.02
CA GLY A 186 -9.55 -8.81 -10.20
C GLY A 186 -8.22 -8.25 -10.71
N PHE A 187 -7.29 -7.90 -9.80
CA PHE A 187 -5.93 -7.49 -10.17
C PHE A 187 -5.14 -8.62 -10.85
N ARG A 188 -5.21 -9.83 -10.29
CA ARG A 188 -4.54 -11.01 -10.88
C ARG A 188 -5.14 -11.40 -12.22
N ASP A 189 -6.47 -11.36 -12.34
CA ASP A 189 -7.18 -11.65 -13.58
C ASP A 189 -6.84 -10.61 -14.67
N MET A 190 -6.69 -9.34 -14.29
CA MET A 190 -6.21 -8.28 -15.20
C MET A 190 -4.80 -8.55 -15.71
N VAL A 191 -3.85 -8.87 -14.83
CA VAL A 191 -2.47 -9.20 -15.22
C VAL A 191 -2.45 -10.40 -16.17
N ARG A 192 -3.22 -11.45 -15.86
CA ARG A 192 -3.35 -12.62 -16.74
C ARG A 192 -3.93 -12.25 -18.10
N ALA A 193 -4.96 -11.41 -18.15
CA ALA A 193 -5.58 -10.99 -19.41
C ALA A 193 -4.60 -10.21 -20.31
N PHE A 194 -3.73 -9.39 -19.74
CA PHE A 194 -2.65 -8.73 -20.48
C PHE A 194 -1.59 -9.71 -20.97
N HIS A 195 -1.14 -10.62 -20.10
CA HIS A 195 -0.15 -11.63 -20.45
C HIS A 195 -0.65 -12.58 -21.55
N ASP A 196 -1.90 -13.05 -21.47
CA ASP A 196 -2.56 -13.86 -22.51
C ASP A 196 -2.64 -13.12 -23.86
N ALA A 197 -2.68 -11.78 -23.84
CA ALA A 197 -2.64 -10.93 -25.03
C ALA A 197 -1.22 -10.62 -25.53
N GLY A 198 -0.18 -11.04 -24.79
CA GLY A 198 1.23 -10.76 -25.08
C GLY A 198 1.69 -9.37 -24.64
N ILE A 199 0.98 -8.73 -23.70
CA ILE A 199 1.27 -7.39 -23.19
C ILE A 199 1.90 -7.50 -21.80
N GLU A 200 3.05 -6.90 -21.58
CA GLU A 200 3.69 -6.83 -20.26
C GLU A 200 3.00 -5.83 -19.35
N VAL A 201 2.99 -6.10 -18.05
CA VAL A 201 2.50 -5.17 -17.02
C VAL A 201 3.67 -4.65 -16.20
N ILE A 202 3.85 -3.33 -16.21
CA ILE A 202 4.84 -2.59 -15.44
C ILE A 202 4.08 -1.79 -14.37
N LEU A 203 4.61 -1.78 -13.15
CA LEU A 203 4.03 -1.03 -12.04
C LEU A 203 4.93 0.15 -11.72
N ASP A 204 4.35 1.34 -11.66
CA ASP A 204 4.99 2.49 -11.05
C ASP A 204 5.03 2.31 -9.53
N VAL A 205 6.23 2.42 -8.96
CA VAL A 205 6.52 2.09 -7.57
C VAL A 205 7.16 3.27 -6.85
N VAL A 206 6.55 3.65 -5.73
CA VAL A 206 7.06 4.70 -4.85
C VAL A 206 7.68 4.06 -3.62
N TYR A 207 9.01 3.98 -3.56
CA TYR A 207 9.76 3.52 -2.39
C TYR A 207 10.51 4.64 -1.65
N ASN A 208 10.53 5.86 -2.21
CA ASN A 208 11.37 6.94 -1.72
C ASN A 208 10.74 7.77 -0.57
N HIS A 209 9.42 7.68 -0.38
CA HIS A 209 8.71 8.31 0.73
C HIS A 209 7.47 7.49 1.14
N THR A 210 6.81 7.91 2.22
CA THR A 210 5.61 7.26 2.76
C THR A 210 4.52 8.29 3.05
N ALA A 211 3.27 7.84 3.14
CA ALA A 211 2.13 8.70 3.51
C ALA A 211 2.13 9.20 4.95
N GLU A 212 3.14 8.87 5.75
CA GLU A 212 3.30 9.47 7.07
C GLU A 212 3.93 10.86 7.03
N GLY A 213 4.43 11.35 5.90
CA GLY A 213 4.97 12.73 5.80
C GLY A 213 6.17 13.00 6.73
N ASN A 214 6.21 14.19 7.35
CA ASN A 214 7.28 14.64 8.27
C ASN A 214 6.97 14.34 9.75
N GLU A 215 7.75 14.83 10.70
CA GLU A 215 7.56 14.63 12.15
C GLU A 215 6.16 14.98 12.67
N LEU A 216 5.45 15.86 11.97
CA LEU A 216 4.07 16.27 12.27
C LEU A 216 2.99 15.45 11.54
N GLY A 217 3.38 14.38 10.85
CA GLY A 217 2.45 13.52 10.14
C GLY A 217 1.88 12.38 11.00
N PRO A 218 0.88 11.66 10.47
CA PRO A 218 0.18 10.60 11.19
C PRO A 218 1.11 9.39 11.48
N ARG A 219 0.67 8.50 12.37
CA ARG A 219 1.42 7.31 12.79
C ARG A 219 0.59 6.06 12.55
N CYS A 220 0.80 5.45 11.38
CA CYS A 220 -0.04 4.37 10.86
C CYS A 220 0.77 3.13 10.42
N HIS A 221 2.09 3.23 10.21
CA HIS A 221 2.95 2.15 9.72
C HIS A 221 4.40 2.20 10.24
N LEU A 222 5.32 2.91 9.56
CA LEU A 222 6.77 2.75 9.72
C LEU A 222 7.36 3.58 10.87
N LYS A 223 6.90 4.82 11.09
CA LYS A 223 7.51 5.71 12.10
C LYS A 223 7.41 5.24 13.55
N VAL A 224 6.53 4.29 13.86
CA VAL A 224 6.49 3.68 15.21
C VAL A 224 7.44 2.48 15.30
N SER A 225 7.74 1.83 14.18
CA SER A 225 8.51 0.59 14.12
C SER A 225 9.99 0.80 13.80
N ILE A 226 10.36 1.89 13.14
CA ILE A 226 11.73 2.13 12.64
C ILE A 226 12.15 3.56 12.97
N THR A 227 13.13 3.68 13.88
CA THR A 227 13.72 4.96 14.29
C THR A 227 14.90 5.38 13.42
N SER A 228 15.46 4.47 12.61
CA SER A 228 16.52 4.75 11.64
C SER A 228 16.54 3.72 10.50
N LEU A 229 16.55 4.19 9.24
CA LEU A 229 16.77 3.36 8.06
C LEU A 229 18.23 3.50 7.62
N THR A 230 19.03 2.44 7.70
CA THR A 230 20.36 2.39 7.07
C THR A 230 20.28 1.45 5.87
N ILE A 231 20.38 1.99 4.66
CA ILE A 231 20.46 1.19 3.43
C ILE A 231 21.90 0.73 3.29
N VAL A 232 22.16 -0.57 3.50
CA VAL A 232 23.47 -1.17 3.22
C VAL A 232 23.39 -1.83 1.83
N PRO A 233 24.17 -1.40 0.83
CA PRO A 233 24.16 -2.04 -0.47
C PRO A 233 24.78 -3.44 -0.36
N CYS A 234 23.98 -4.47 -0.63
CA CYS A 234 24.43 -5.86 -0.75
C CYS A 234 24.40 -6.27 -2.24
N PRO A 235 25.45 -6.89 -2.82
CA PRO A 235 25.55 -7.07 -4.27
C PRO A 235 24.61 -8.13 -4.88
N ILE A 236 23.80 -8.85 -4.09
CA ILE A 236 23.07 -10.04 -4.57
C ILE A 236 21.58 -10.07 -4.13
N SER A 237 21.11 -9.11 -3.34
CA SER A 237 19.68 -8.98 -3.01
C SER A 237 19.35 -7.63 -2.37
N ILE A 238 18.20 -7.04 -2.75
CA ILE A 238 17.60 -5.93 -2.00
C ILE A 238 16.88 -6.55 -0.80
N GLY A 239 17.58 -6.65 0.33
CA GLY A 239 17.00 -7.04 1.62
C GLY A 239 17.02 -5.86 2.59
N ILE A 240 15.85 -5.45 3.09
CA ILE A 240 15.77 -4.46 4.17
C ILE A 240 16.20 -5.18 5.46
N THR A 241 17.40 -4.86 5.96
CA THR A 241 17.89 -5.38 7.24
C THR A 241 17.67 -4.33 8.32
N LEU A 242 16.82 -4.63 9.30
CA LEU A 242 16.64 -3.82 10.50
C LEU A 242 17.92 -3.85 11.34
N THR A 243 18.55 -2.69 11.52
CA THR A 243 19.72 -2.54 12.41
C THR A 243 19.45 -1.41 13.40
N ILE A 244 19.47 -1.72 14.70
CA ILE A 244 19.43 -0.74 15.79
C ILE A 244 20.85 -0.66 16.36
N ARG A 245 21.49 0.51 16.23
CA ARG A 245 22.81 0.89 16.82
C ARG A 245 23.78 -0.27 17.12
N GLY A 246 24.25 -0.97 16.08
CA GLY A 246 25.42 -1.85 16.18
C GLY A 246 25.30 -3.06 17.12
N GLN A 247 24.11 -3.38 17.63
CA GLN A 247 23.84 -4.62 18.36
C GLN A 247 22.84 -5.46 17.60
N VAL A 248 23.26 -6.66 17.20
CA VAL A 248 22.35 -7.73 16.77
C VAL A 248 21.58 -8.17 18.02
N ILE A 249 20.32 -7.73 18.15
CA ILE A 249 19.45 -8.21 19.22
C ILE A 249 18.86 -9.55 18.77
N PRO A 250 19.15 -10.68 19.43
CA PRO A 250 18.49 -11.93 19.14
C PRO A 250 17.00 -11.81 19.52
N SER A 251 16.13 -12.11 18.55
CA SER A 251 14.68 -12.35 18.67
C SER A 251 14.01 -11.75 19.91
N ILE A 252 13.48 -10.52 19.81
CA ILE A 252 12.58 -9.97 20.84
C ILE A 252 11.25 -10.73 20.76
N PRO A 253 10.83 -11.46 21.80
CA PRO A 253 9.59 -12.22 21.79
C PRO A 253 8.44 -11.37 22.34
N LEU A 254 8.03 -10.28 21.69
CA LEU A 254 6.93 -9.42 22.18
C LEU A 254 6.09 -8.82 21.03
N ILE A 255 5.69 -9.63 20.06
CA ILE A 255 4.53 -9.33 19.20
C ILE A 255 3.31 -9.96 19.86
N ARG A 256 2.57 -9.18 20.67
CA ARG A 256 1.23 -9.60 21.11
C ARG A 256 0.22 -9.09 20.09
N GLY A 257 -0.30 -9.99 19.25
CA GLY A 257 -1.51 -9.72 18.48
C GLY A 257 -2.68 -9.58 19.46
N TYR A 258 -3.28 -8.40 19.53
CA TYR A 258 -4.47 -8.16 20.33
C TYR A 258 -5.71 -8.31 19.45
N TYR A 259 -6.64 -9.16 19.89
CA TYR A 259 -7.96 -9.33 19.29
C TYR A 259 -9.00 -8.79 20.27
N LYS A 260 -9.76 -7.76 19.86
CA LYS A 260 -11.05 -7.43 20.47
C LYS A 260 -11.89 -6.65 19.46
N TRP A 261 -13.17 -7.04 19.42
CA TRP A 261 -14.24 -6.65 18.51
C TRP A 261 -14.51 -5.15 18.47
#